data_AF-A0A4R3UPK6-F1
#
_entry.id   AF-A0A4R3UPK6-F1
#
_cell.length_a   1.000
_cell.length_b   1.000
_cell.length_c   1.000
_cell.angle_alpha   90.00
_cell.angle_beta   90.00
_cell.angle_gamma   90.00
#
_symmetry.space_group_name_H-M   'P 1'
#
loop_
_entity.id
_entity.type
_entity.pdbx_description
1 polymer ?
#
loop_
_entity_poly.entity_id
_entity_poly.type
_entity_poly.pdbx_seq_one_letter_code
_entity_poly.pdbx_strand_id
1 'polypeptide(L)'
;MQAYARAAIEADRKRRGEPVAYRLLRKNADGEWVTDGRPWCDGVPDADLVKDSEKSGQYRIEYAFAAPQPAEPVKVPSDADIDAVFNDMPDGANSWLKSWGYRQFARALLARYATTKEQP
;
A
#
# COMPACT_ATOMS: atom_id res chain seq x y z
N MET A 1 -3.66 15.00 18.39
CA MET A 1 -2.29 14.73 17.89
C MET A 1 -2.03 13.26 17.54
N GLN A 2 -2.59 12.26 18.24
CA GLN A 2 -2.36 10.82 17.93
C GLN A 2 -2.81 10.36 16.53
N ALA A 3 -3.87 10.96 15.96
CA ALA A 3 -4.35 10.59 14.62
C ALA A 3 -3.38 10.99 13.49
N TYR A 4 -2.66 12.10 13.65
CA TYR A 4 -1.69 12.58 12.67
C TYR A 4 -0.45 11.68 12.60
N ALA A 5 0.04 11.23 13.77
CA ALA A 5 1.17 10.30 13.84
C ALA A 5 0.85 8.95 13.16
N ARG A 6 -0.37 8.42 13.36
CA ARG A 6 -0.81 7.19 12.66
C ARG A 6 -0.88 7.38 11.15
N ALA A 7 -1.49 8.47 10.68
CA ALA A 7 -1.61 8.75 9.25
C ALA A 7 -0.24 8.95 8.57
N ALA A 8 0.71 9.60 9.26
CA ALA A 8 2.07 9.78 8.76
C ALA A 8 2.84 8.45 8.69
N ILE A 9 2.71 7.59 9.70
CA ILE A 9 3.31 6.25 9.71
C ILE A 9 2.71 5.38 8.60
N GLU A 10 1.40 5.43 8.38
CA GLU A 10 0.74 4.65 7.33
C GLU A 10 1.10 5.14 5.93
N ALA A 11 1.21 6.46 5.73
CA ALA A 11 1.66 7.05 4.47
C ALA A 11 3.14 6.73 4.18
N ASP A 12 4.01 6.78 5.19
CA ASP A 12 5.42 6.39 5.06
C ASP A 12 5.56 4.89 4.77
N ARG A 13 4.77 4.05 5.42
CA ARG A 13 4.71 2.60 5.14
C ARG A 13 4.22 2.30 3.72
N LYS A 14 3.20 3.02 3.23
CA LYS A 14 2.74 2.91 1.83
C LYS A 14 3.79 3.37 0.82
N ARG A 15 4.58 4.40 1.16
CA ARG A 15 5.64 4.94 0.30
C ARG A 15 6.88 4.05 0.26
N ARG A 16 7.28 3.50 1.41
CA ARG A 16 8.54 2.72 1.54
C ARG A 16 8.34 1.24 1.27
N GLY A 17 7.12 0.72 1.38
CA GLY A 17 6.86 -0.72 1.39
C GLY A 17 7.03 -1.31 2.79
N GLU A 18 6.85 -2.63 2.91
CA GLU A 18 7.05 -3.33 4.17
C GLU A 18 8.54 -3.58 4.43
N PRO A 19 9.04 -3.41 5.67
CA PRO A 19 10.40 -3.84 6.02
C PRO A 19 10.56 -5.35 5.82
N VAL A 20 11.56 -5.73 5.04
CA VAL A 20 11.83 -7.14 4.68
C VAL A 20 13.14 -7.66 5.22
N ALA A 21 14.05 -6.77 5.61
CA ALA A 21 15.28 -7.12 6.29
C ALA A 21 15.78 -5.93 7.11
N TYR A 22 16.66 -6.22 8.07
CA TYR A 22 17.32 -5.19 8.87
C TYR A 22 18.79 -5.56 9.12
N ARG A 23 19.62 -4.56 9.45
CA ARG A 23 20.99 -4.77 9.94
C ARG A 23 21.35 -3.75 11.00
N LEU A 24 22.43 -4.04 11.74
CA LEU A 24 22.94 -3.16 12.79
C LEU A 24 24.12 -2.33 12.29
N LEU A 25 24.06 -1.03 12.58
CA LEU A 25 25.13 -0.06 12.36
C LEU A 25 25.75 0.33 13.70
N ARG A 26 27.04 0.64 13.70
CA ARG A 26 27.79 1.15 14.84
C ARG A 26 28.45 2.49 14.49
N LYS A 27 28.81 3.30 15.48
CA LYS A 27 29.64 4.48 15.23
C LYS A 27 31.10 4.08 14.99
N ASN A 28 31.74 4.64 13.97
CA ASN A 28 33.20 4.61 13.84
C ASN A 28 33.85 5.67 14.74
N ALA A 29 35.18 5.78 14.70
CA ALA A 29 35.94 6.76 15.47
C ALA A 29 35.55 8.21 15.14
N ASP A 30 35.11 8.46 13.90
CA ASP A 30 34.65 9.76 13.40
C ASP A 30 33.18 10.05 13.76
N GLY A 31 32.51 9.11 14.42
CA GLY A 31 31.10 9.23 14.82
C GLY A 31 30.08 8.91 13.72
N GLU A 32 30.53 8.46 12.55
CA GLU A 32 29.66 8.04 11.45
C GLU A 32 29.09 6.64 11.68
N TRP A 33 27.85 6.43 11.25
CA TRP A 33 27.21 5.13 11.31
C TRP A 33 27.70 4.23 10.19
N VAL A 34 28.48 3.22 10.53
CA VAL A 34 29.03 2.23 9.61
C VAL A 34 28.49 0.84 9.93
N THR A 35 28.55 -0.06 8.96
CA THR A 35 28.13 -1.45 9.16
C THR A 35 28.95 -2.11 10.25
N ASP A 36 28.33 -2.83 11.18
CA ASP A 36 29.06 -3.62 12.21
C ASP A 36 29.65 -4.93 11.65
N GLY A 37 29.74 -5.07 10.32
CA GLY A 37 30.23 -6.28 9.64
C GLY A 37 29.26 -7.47 9.66
N ARG A 38 28.15 -7.38 10.42
CA ARG A 38 27.11 -8.40 10.45
C ARG A 38 26.30 -8.39 9.15
N PRO A 39 25.88 -9.57 8.67
CA PRO A 39 25.01 -9.66 7.51
C PRO A 39 23.63 -9.07 7.80
N TRP A 40 22.83 -8.91 6.75
CA TRP A 40 21.41 -8.61 6.88
C TRP A 40 20.67 -9.77 7.57
N CYS A 41 19.71 -9.42 8.42
CA CYS A 41 18.76 -10.33 9.01
C CYS A 41 17.43 -10.19 8.27
N ASP A 42 16.84 -11.30 7.84
CA ASP A 42 15.53 -11.31 7.20
C ASP A 42 14.41 -10.93 8.17
N GLY A 43 13.39 -10.28 7.65
CA GLY A 43 12.20 -9.85 8.37
C GLY A 43 12.36 -8.51 9.11
N VAL A 44 11.59 -8.38 10.19
CA VAL A 44 11.57 -7.20 11.07
C VAL A 44 12.34 -7.45 12.36
N PRO A 45 13.04 -6.44 12.89
CA PRO A 45 13.70 -6.54 14.18
C PRO A 45 12.68 -6.72 15.31
N ASP A 46 13.11 -7.42 16.36
CA ASP A 46 12.31 -7.56 17.57
C ASP A 46 12.04 -6.19 18.23
N ALA A 47 10.88 -6.03 18.86
CA ALA A 47 10.48 -4.78 19.49
C ALA A 47 11.44 -4.34 20.60
N ASP A 48 12.05 -5.28 21.32
CA ASP A 48 13.00 -4.97 22.38
C ASP A 48 14.36 -4.56 21.80
N LEU A 49 14.75 -5.12 20.65
CA LEU A 49 15.93 -4.67 19.92
C LEU A 49 15.78 -3.21 19.44
N VAL A 50 14.59 -2.84 18.96
CA VAL A 50 14.28 -1.46 18.56
C VAL A 50 14.39 -0.52 19.76
N LYS A 51 13.73 -0.84 20.87
CA LYS A 51 13.78 -0.03 22.10
C LYS A 51 15.20 0.11 22.64
N ASP A 52 16.00 -0.95 22.61
CA ASP A 52 17.37 -0.92 23.10
C ASP A 52 18.27 -0.06 22.20
N SER A 53 18.05 -0.08 20.88
CA SER A 53 18.77 0.80 19.95
C SER A 53 18.50 2.29 20.25
N GLU A 54 17.27 2.63 20.61
CA GLU A 54 16.87 4.01 20.95
C GLU A 54 17.42 4.48 22.30
N LYS A 55 17.56 3.56 23.26
CA LYS A 55 18.05 3.86 24.61
C LYS A 55 19.57 3.90 24.71
N SER A 56 20.24 2.89 24.15
CA SER A 56 21.69 2.71 24.32
C SER A 56 22.50 3.71 23.50
N GLY A 57 22.01 4.07 22.32
CA GLY A 57 22.73 4.89 21.34
C GLY A 57 24.05 4.25 20.86
N GLN A 58 24.31 2.98 21.19
CA GLN A 58 25.54 2.26 20.81
C GLN A 58 25.47 1.76 19.37
N TYR A 59 24.27 1.38 18.94
CA TYR A 59 24.00 0.88 17.60
C TYR A 59 22.70 1.48 17.06
N ARG A 60 22.54 1.44 15.75
CA ARG A 60 21.33 1.86 15.05
C ARG A 60 20.84 0.74 14.13
N ILE A 61 19.53 0.60 14.01
CA ILE A 61 18.93 -0.34 13.05
C ILE A 61 18.73 0.36 11.70
N GLU A 62 19.26 -0.24 10.65
CA GLU A 62 18.95 0.11 9.27
C GLU A 62 17.98 -0.90 8.69
N TYR A 63 16.95 -0.42 7.99
CA TYR A 63 15.89 -1.24 7.42
C TYR A 63 16.03 -1.28 5.89
N ALA A 64 15.88 -2.48 5.33
CA ALA A 64 15.60 -2.68 3.92
C ALA A 64 14.08 -2.87 3.76
N PHE A 65 13.50 -2.16 2.81
CA PHE A 65 12.07 -2.24 2.52
C PHE A 65 11.83 -2.96 1.20
N ALA A 66 10.73 -3.71 1.12
CA ALA A 66 10.24 -4.24 -0.13
C ALA A 66 10.02 -3.09 -1.11
N ALA A 67 10.34 -3.31 -2.38
CA ALA A 67 9.88 -2.40 -3.42
C ALA A 67 8.35 -2.25 -3.31
N PRO A 68 7.80 -1.04 -3.46
CA PRO A 68 6.35 -0.87 -3.48
C PRO A 68 5.81 -1.80 -4.55
N GLN A 69 4.99 -2.78 -4.14
CA GLN A 69 4.37 -3.66 -5.10
C GLN A 69 3.53 -2.78 -6.04
N PRO A 70 3.64 -2.93 -7.37
CA PRO A 70 2.69 -2.29 -8.25
C PRO A 70 1.30 -2.72 -7.77
N ALA A 71 0.42 -1.75 -7.49
CA ALA A 71 -0.97 -2.07 -7.22
C ALA A 71 -1.43 -3.01 -8.33
N GLU A 72 -2.01 -4.17 -7.96
CA GLU A 72 -2.54 -5.11 -8.93
C GLU A 72 -3.28 -4.32 -10.00
N PRO A 73 -3.04 -4.58 -11.30
CA PRO A 73 -3.66 -3.81 -12.35
C PRO A 73 -5.17 -3.88 -12.12
N VAL A 74 -5.74 -2.74 -11.71
CA VAL A 74 -7.18 -2.61 -11.56
C VAL A 74 -7.71 -2.91 -12.94
N LYS A 75 -8.36 -4.05 -13.08
CA LYS A 75 -8.89 -4.48 -14.36
C LYS A 75 -9.91 -3.39 -14.75
N VAL A 76 -9.56 -2.60 -15.76
CA VAL A 76 -10.39 -1.50 -16.23
C VAL A 76 -11.47 -2.12 -17.12
N PRO A 77 -12.76 -1.84 -16.87
CA PRO A 77 -13.84 -2.28 -17.77
C PRO A 77 -13.53 -1.86 -19.20
N SER A 78 -13.68 -2.80 -20.14
CA SER A 78 -13.51 -2.48 -21.55
C SER A 78 -14.66 -1.56 -22.01
N ASP A 79 -14.45 -0.80 -23.08
CA ASP A 79 -15.49 0.06 -23.64
C ASP A 79 -16.77 -0.74 -23.97
N ALA A 80 -16.62 -1.99 -24.42
CA ALA A 80 -17.74 -2.90 -24.64
C ALA A 80 -18.50 -3.26 -23.35
N ASP A 81 -17.82 -3.41 -22.21
CA ASP A 81 -18.47 -3.65 -20.92
C ASP A 81 -19.24 -2.41 -20.45
N ILE A 82 -18.66 -1.23 -20.67
CA ILE A 82 -19.27 0.07 -20.38
C ILE A 82 -20.54 0.24 -21.23
N ASP A 83 -20.45 -0.03 -22.52
CA ASP A 83 -21.58 0.04 -23.46
C ASP A 83 -22.65 -1.00 -23.14
N ALA A 84 -22.27 -2.21 -22.75
CA ALA A 84 -23.23 -3.24 -22.34
C ALA A 84 -24.03 -2.82 -21.10
N VAL A 85 -23.36 -2.24 -20.09
CA VAL A 85 -24.03 -1.71 -18.89
C VAL A 85 -24.91 -0.50 -19.24
N PHE A 86 -24.47 0.34 -20.17
CA PHE A 86 -25.23 1.49 -20.64
C PHE A 86 -26.48 1.08 -21.44
N ASN A 87 -26.38 0.05 -22.29
CA ASN A 87 -27.47 -0.44 -23.14
C ASN A 87 -28.50 -1.29 -22.38
N ASP A 88 -28.12 -1.88 -21.24
CA ASP A 88 -29.03 -2.61 -20.33
C ASP A 88 -29.93 -1.66 -19.50
N MET A 89 -29.83 -0.34 -19.73
CA MET A 89 -30.59 0.67 -18.98
C MET A 89 -31.97 0.94 -19.60
N PRO A 90 -33.04 0.96 -18.78
CA PRO A 90 -34.38 1.25 -19.28
C PRO A 90 -34.48 2.70 -19.80
N ASP A 91 -35.15 2.86 -20.94
CA ASP A 91 -35.49 4.12 -21.62
C ASP A 91 -34.34 5.00 -22.13
N GLY A 92 -33.12 4.45 -22.22
CA GLY A 92 -31.97 5.15 -22.79
C GLY A 92 -31.36 6.18 -21.85
N ALA A 93 -30.04 6.26 -21.86
CA ALA A 93 -29.27 6.90 -20.80
C ALA A 93 -29.49 8.41 -20.61
N ASN A 94 -30.09 9.10 -21.60
CA ASN A 94 -30.20 10.55 -21.60
C ASN A 94 -31.22 11.09 -20.57
N SER A 95 -32.29 10.34 -20.29
CA SER A 95 -33.27 10.68 -19.25
C SER A 95 -32.92 10.05 -17.90
N TRP A 96 -32.26 8.90 -17.92
CA TRP A 96 -31.98 8.09 -16.73
C TRP A 96 -30.71 8.51 -15.96
N LEU A 97 -29.60 8.87 -16.64
CA LEU A 97 -28.38 9.36 -15.95
C LEU A 97 -28.61 10.69 -15.22
N LYS A 98 -29.51 11.53 -15.75
CA LYS A 98 -29.88 12.81 -15.14
C LYS A 98 -30.72 12.63 -13.86
N SER A 99 -31.49 11.54 -13.75
CA SER A 99 -32.39 11.29 -12.61
C SER A 99 -31.78 10.38 -11.54
N TRP A 100 -30.93 9.41 -11.92
CA TRP A 100 -30.33 8.43 -10.99
C TRP A 100 -28.87 8.70 -10.63
N GLY A 101 -28.16 9.52 -11.41
CA GLY A 101 -26.83 10.04 -11.10
C GLY A 101 -25.69 9.06 -11.32
N TYR A 102 -24.52 9.61 -11.69
CA TYR A 102 -23.26 8.92 -11.98
C TYR A 102 -22.84 7.88 -10.92
N ARG A 103 -23.27 8.06 -9.67
CA ARG A 103 -22.97 7.14 -8.56
C ARG A 103 -23.63 5.77 -8.72
N GLN A 104 -24.83 5.69 -9.28
CA GLN A 104 -25.53 4.40 -9.48
C GLN A 104 -24.99 3.67 -10.70
N PHE A 105 -24.64 4.40 -11.76
CA PHE A 105 -23.89 3.87 -12.90
C PHE A 105 -22.57 3.25 -12.45
N ALA A 106 -21.77 3.98 -11.66
CA ALA A 106 -20.51 3.47 -11.12
C ALA A 106 -20.71 2.23 -10.24
N ARG A 107 -21.77 2.19 -9.42
CA ARG A 107 -22.10 1.00 -8.61
C ARG A 107 -22.48 -0.21 -9.45
N ALA A 108 -23.25 -0.03 -10.52
CA ALA A 108 -23.62 -1.11 -11.44
C ALA A 108 -22.39 -1.67 -12.18
N LEU A 109 -21.53 -0.78 -12.68
CA LEU A 109 -20.27 -1.13 -13.31
C LEU A 109 -19.38 -1.92 -12.33
N LEU A 110 -19.21 -1.41 -11.11
CA LEU A 110 -18.43 -2.07 -10.06
C LEU A 110 -19.05 -3.40 -9.63
N ALA A 111 -20.38 -3.51 -9.52
CA ALA A 111 -21.04 -4.76 -9.16
C ALA A 111 -20.82 -5.86 -10.21
N ARG A 112 -20.87 -5.53 -11.50
CA ARG A 112 -20.63 -6.47 -12.60
C ARG A 112 -19.15 -6.87 -12.75
N TYR A 113 -18.25 -5.96 -12.37
CA TYR A 113 -16.81 -6.19 -12.46
C TYR A 113 -16.19 -6.79 -11.19
N ALA A 114 -16.83 -6.61 -10.04
CA ALA A 114 -16.40 -7.20 -8.77
C ALA A 114 -16.84 -8.68 -8.65
N THR A 115 -17.92 -9.10 -9.33
CA THR A 115 -18.42 -10.48 -9.31
C THR A 115 -17.67 -11.42 -10.24
N THR A 116 -16.76 -10.94 -11.10
CA THR A 116 -15.87 -11.79 -11.90
C THR A 116 -14.69 -12.34 -11.07
N LYS A 117 -14.95 -12.66 -9.80
CA LYS A 117 -14.05 -13.33 -8.86
C LYS A 117 -14.39 -14.82 -8.64
N GLU A 118 -15.11 -15.45 -9.55
CA GLU A 118 -15.33 -16.90 -9.56
C GLU A 118 -14.79 -17.51 -10.87
N GLN A 119 -13.55 -17.99 -10.79
CA GLN A 119 -13.09 -19.20 -11.50
C GLN A 119 -13.34 -20.38 -10.57
N PRO A 120 -13.82 -21.53 -11.07
CA PRO A 120 -13.02 -22.39 -11.95
C PRO A 120 -13.48 -22.45 -13.41
#